data_AF-A0A1H4SZE9-F1
#
_entry.id   AF-A0A1H4SZE9-F1
#
_cell.length_a   1.000
_cell.length_b   1.000
_cell.length_c   1.000
_cell.angle_alpha   90.00
_cell.angle_beta   90.00
_cell.angle_gamma   90.00
#
_symmetry.space_group_name_H-M   'P 1'
#
loop_
_entity.id
_entity.type
_entity.pdbx_description
1 polymer ?
#
loop_
_entity_poly.entity_id
_entity_poly.type
_entity_poly.pdbx_seq_one_letter_code
_entity_poly.pdbx_strand_id
1 'polypeptide(L)'
;MYFAKFFRKAPNDDRLLLYTPDILMGIYAREINYSDYPNGRPSHEPDGNLFGEFLRHNYPTTREGVAAYRDEAEKLRHAGYMETHHTEYTLRDLEGDDTPKPDWQKALDETLLAMFADPLPVQAEHIAALAGTPAESEPIALWARAHYGSATSAADALALSEQARDGIWARKAAGTSFYTWSLRSSTIEAYVLELLCRRYLIAGNPTAALDAIEQAQEARIDPERSILRANIICDYFPEREEDAFDSIYRYVDFGDYTSITSRPSYAAYAARRATDAAAKRASWRWSRAHKPADEAAIVEAERRFNGRFPDDYRAFLKERGKSVLFVRTPREDATLKFHAPEQLAKQHEGLSSFLTLSESLEQATAAFRDEYDVSLQHLVPIAEPQNASNALLLHIEPGDKYGHVYVWNHDGAFELVYEQQSFKAMMQALLEGIETQDAAALDLFNIRPRD
;
A
#
# COMPACT_ATOMS: atom_id res chain seq x y z
N MET A 1 -2.24 12.51 -5.88
CA MET A 1 -2.32 11.83 -7.20
C MET A 1 -1.39 12.56 -8.17
N TYR A 2 -0.76 11.88 -9.12
CA TYR A 2 0.10 12.51 -10.13
C TYR A 2 -0.49 12.26 -11.51
N PHE A 3 -0.46 13.24 -12.41
CA PHE A 3 -0.84 13.06 -13.81
C PHE A 3 0.39 13.23 -14.69
N ALA A 4 0.73 12.22 -15.49
CA ALA A 4 1.86 12.30 -16.40
C ALA A 4 1.47 12.01 -17.86
N LYS A 5 2.04 12.81 -18.75
CA LYS A 5 1.94 12.65 -20.21
C LYS A 5 3.34 12.72 -20.78
N PHE A 6 3.67 11.72 -21.59
CA PHE A 6 4.96 11.61 -22.24
C PHE A 6 4.82 12.02 -23.70
N PHE A 7 5.80 12.78 -24.16
CA PHE A 7 5.83 13.38 -25.47
C PHE A 7 7.16 13.09 -26.13
N ARG A 8 7.12 12.74 -27.41
CA ARG A 8 8.31 12.41 -28.19
C ARG A 8 8.35 13.20 -29.48
N LYS A 9 9.55 13.67 -29.83
CA LYS A 9 9.86 14.26 -31.13
C LYS A 9 11.19 13.74 -31.65
N ALA A 10 11.13 13.03 -32.78
CA ALA A 10 12.32 12.50 -33.44
C ALA A 10 13.32 13.63 -33.81
N PRO A 11 14.64 13.38 -33.74
CA PRO A 11 15.25 12.09 -33.42
C PRO A 11 15.33 11.78 -31.91
N ASN A 12 15.56 12.76 -31.03
CA ASN A 12 15.91 12.53 -29.62
C ASN A 12 15.41 13.63 -28.65
N ASP A 13 14.19 14.15 -28.81
CA ASP A 13 13.60 15.11 -27.83
C ASP A 13 12.38 14.48 -27.16
N ASP A 14 12.60 13.91 -25.98
CA ASP A 14 11.58 13.28 -25.15
C ASP A 14 11.28 14.15 -23.93
N ARG A 15 9.99 14.30 -23.64
CA ARG A 15 9.48 15.22 -22.62
C ARG A 15 8.40 14.56 -21.79
N LEU A 16 8.43 14.85 -20.50
CA LEU A 16 7.40 14.49 -19.53
C LEU A 16 6.74 15.77 -19.04
N LEU A 17 5.43 15.87 -19.20
CA LEU A 17 4.61 16.79 -18.41
C LEU A 17 4.08 16.04 -17.20
N LEU A 18 4.44 16.51 -16.01
CA LEU A 18 4.02 15.96 -14.73
C LEU A 18 3.26 17.02 -13.94
N TYR A 19 2.04 16.70 -13.54
CA TYR A 19 1.27 17.51 -12.61
C TYR A 19 1.12 16.79 -11.27
N THR A 20 1.56 17.45 -10.19
CA THR A 20 1.17 17.14 -8.82
C THR A 20 0.07 18.12 -8.41
N PRO A 21 -0.73 17.85 -7.37
CA PRO A 21 -1.58 18.86 -6.80
C PRO A 21 -0.70 20.09 -6.53
N ASP A 22 -1.07 21.21 -7.15
CA ASP A 22 -0.46 22.53 -7.03
C ASP A 22 0.85 22.79 -7.81
N ILE A 23 1.45 21.79 -8.48
CA ILE A 23 2.71 22.01 -9.25
C ILE A 23 2.66 21.35 -10.63
N LEU A 24 2.87 22.16 -11.66
CA LEU A 24 3.15 21.70 -13.02
C LEU A 24 4.66 21.67 -13.25
N MET A 25 5.15 20.54 -13.74
CA MET A 25 6.55 20.34 -14.13
C MET A 25 6.62 19.84 -15.57
N GLY A 26 7.53 20.41 -16.34
CA GLY A 26 7.98 19.89 -17.62
C GLY A 26 9.41 19.41 -17.48
N ILE A 27 9.66 18.14 -17.76
CA ILE A 27 10.93 17.46 -17.52
C ILE A 27 11.43 16.90 -18.85
N TYR A 28 12.71 17.07 -19.15
CA TYR A 28 13.36 16.35 -20.25
C TYR A 28 13.52 14.87 -19.84
N ALA A 29 12.88 13.96 -20.57
CA ALA A 29 12.99 12.53 -20.34
C ALA A 29 14.30 12.03 -20.95
N ARG A 30 15.39 12.18 -20.18
CA ARG A 30 16.71 11.62 -20.48
C ARG A 30 17.28 10.91 -19.25
N GLU A 31 18.16 9.94 -19.49
CA GLU A 31 18.91 9.28 -18.42
C GLU A 31 19.66 10.32 -17.57
N ILE A 32 19.49 10.23 -16.25
CA ILE A 32 20.15 11.15 -15.32
C ILE A 32 21.58 10.67 -15.14
N ASN A 33 22.55 11.43 -15.67
CA ASN A 33 23.95 11.21 -15.36
C ASN A 33 24.25 11.74 -13.95
N TYR A 34 24.22 10.86 -12.95
CA TYR A 34 24.49 11.23 -11.55
C TYR A 34 25.88 11.82 -11.31
N SER A 35 26.84 11.63 -12.24
CA SER A 35 28.15 12.30 -12.17
C SER A 35 28.07 13.82 -12.39
N ASP A 36 26.96 14.33 -12.95
CA ASP A 36 26.68 15.76 -13.06
C ASP A 36 26.24 16.39 -11.71
N TYR A 37 26.11 15.58 -10.65
CA TYR A 37 25.65 15.99 -9.31
C TYR A 37 26.76 15.87 -8.27
N PRO A 38 27.73 16.80 -8.19
CA PRO A 38 28.91 16.67 -7.32
C PRO A 38 28.62 16.58 -5.82
N ASN A 39 27.36 16.79 -5.39
CA ASN A 39 26.91 16.68 -3.98
C ASN A 39 25.62 15.84 -3.81
N GLY A 40 25.21 15.06 -4.81
CA GLY A 40 24.02 14.20 -4.74
C GLY A 40 22.67 14.95 -4.55
N ARG A 41 22.63 16.26 -4.81
CA ARG A 41 21.41 17.09 -4.76
C ARG A 41 21.25 17.88 -6.05
N PRO A 42 20.05 17.90 -6.67
CA PRO A 42 19.78 18.78 -7.80
C PRO A 42 19.94 20.25 -7.38
N SER A 43 20.83 20.99 -8.02
CA SER A 43 20.87 22.46 -7.90
C SER A 43 19.76 23.06 -8.77
N HIS A 44 19.16 24.16 -8.31
CA HIS A 44 18.23 24.93 -9.14
C HIS A 44 19.01 25.65 -10.24
N GLU A 45 18.45 25.69 -11.44
CA GLU A 45 18.91 26.52 -12.56
C GLU A 45 18.60 28.01 -12.29
N PRO A 46 19.26 28.96 -12.99
CA PRO A 46 19.09 30.40 -12.76
C PRO A 46 17.65 30.91 -12.95
N ASP A 47 16.82 30.16 -13.66
CA ASP A 47 15.40 30.41 -13.91
C ASP A 47 14.48 29.83 -12.83
N GLY A 48 15.02 29.14 -11.81
CA GLY A 48 14.29 28.53 -10.72
C GLY A 48 13.79 27.11 -10.99
N ASN A 49 14.08 26.53 -12.16
CA ASN A 49 13.80 25.13 -12.47
C ASN A 49 14.80 24.20 -11.77
N LEU A 50 14.43 22.93 -11.53
CA LEU A 50 15.44 21.92 -11.17
C LEU A 50 16.18 21.47 -12.43
N PHE A 51 17.43 21.01 -12.27
CA PHE A 51 18.20 20.48 -13.40
C PHE A 51 17.42 19.41 -14.17
N GLY A 52 17.28 19.60 -15.48
CA GLY A 52 16.49 18.71 -16.35
C GLY A 52 15.00 19.06 -16.45
N GLU A 53 14.54 20.14 -15.80
CA GLU A 53 13.21 20.71 -16.00
C GLU A 53 13.27 21.86 -17.03
N PHE A 54 12.28 21.94 -17.92
CA PHE A 54 12.06 23.10 -18.80
C PHE A 54 10.88 23.97 -18.34
N LEU A 55 10.17 23.52 -17.33
CA LEU A 55 9.00 24.19 -16.79
C LEU A 55 8.82 23.77 -15.33
N ARG A 56 8.66 24.76 -14.45
CA ARG A 56 8.16 24.57 -13.09
C ARG A 56 7.23 25.72 -12.73
N HIS A 57 5.99 25.43 -12.39
CA HIS A 57 5.05 26.45 -11.95
C HIS A 57 4.12 25.95 -10.87
N ASN A 58 3.94 26.76 -9.83
CA ASN A 58 2.99 26.49 -8.77
C ASN A 58 1.67 27.19 -9.09
N TYR A 59 0.56 26.46 -8.96
CA TYR A 59 -0.78 27.00 -9.16
C TYR A 59 -1.54 27.01 -7.84
N PRO A 60 -2.32 28.07 -7.56
CA PRO A 60 -3.06 28.20 -6.30
C PRO A 60 -4.27 27.26 -6.23
N THR A 61 -4.73 26.71 -7.35
CA THR A 61 -5.85 25.77 -7.40
C THR A 61 -5.59 24.63 -8.37
N THR A 62 -6.21 23.47 -8.10
CA THR A 62 -6.17 22.30 -9.00
C THR A 62 -6.73 22.62 -10.38
N ARG A 63 -7.79 23.44 -10.46
CA ARG A 63 -8.40 23.83 -11.73
C ARG A 63 -7.44 24.61 -12.62
N GLU A 64 -6.76 25.62 -12.06
CA GLU A 64 -5.78 26.40 -12.81
C GLU A 64 -4.59 25.55 -13.25
N GLY A 65 -4.09 24.69 -12.37
CA GLY A 65 -3.00 23.78 -12.68
C GLY A 65 -3.32 22.78 -13.80
N VAL A 66 -4.53 22.19 -13.78
CA VAL A 66 -4.99 21.28 -14.84
C VAL A 66 -5.24 22.00 -16.16
N ALA A 67 -5.78 23.22 -16.13
CA ALA A 67 -5.91 24.03 -17.35
C ALA A 67 -4.54 24.31 -17.98
N ALA A 68 -3.56 24.74 -17.18
CA ALA A 68 -2.20 24.96 -17.67
C ALA A 68 -1.51 23.66 -18.16
N TYR A 69 -1.77 22.53 -17.50
CA TYR A 69 -1.30 21.22 -17.93
C TYR A 69 -1.81 20.85 -19.33
N ARG A 70 -3.11 21.07 -19.58
CA ARG A 70 -3.75 20.86 -20.89
C ARG A 70 -3.17 21.82 -21.94
N ASP A 71 -3.02 23.10 -21.60
CA ASP A 71 -2.44 24.11 -22.50
C ASP A 71 -1.01 23.75 -22.90
N GLU A 72 -0.20 23.28 -21.95
CA GLU A 72 1.19 22.89 -22.24
C GLU A 72 1.25 21.61 -23.08
N ALA A 73 0.37 20.64 -22.83
CA ALA A 73 0.23 19.46 -23.67
C ALA A 73 -0.12 19.84 -25.13
N GLU A 74 -1.02 20.81 -25.33
CA GLU A 74 -1.35 21.31 -26.67
C GLU A 74 -0.18 22.08 -27.32
N LYS A 75 0.57 22.89 -26.55
CA LYS A 75 1.77 23.55 -27.09
C LYS A 75 2.80 22.53 -27.57
N LEU A 76 3.01 21.44 -26.83
CA LEU A 76 3.90 20.36 -27.26
C LEU A 76 3.35 19.70 -28.54
N ARG A 77 2.05 19.38 -28.62
CA ARG A 77 1.44 18.85 -29.85
C ARG A 77 1.65 19.79 -31.04
N HIS A 78 1.39 21.08 -30.87
CA HIS A 78 1.60 22.10 -31.91
C HIS A 78 3.08 22.25 -32.32
N ALA A 79 4.01 22.04 -31.39
CA ALA A 79 5.43 22.00 -31.66
C ALA A 79 5.90 20.71 -32.36
N GLY A 80 4.99 19.80 -32.67
CA GLY A 80 5.24 18.55 -33.41
C GLY A 80 5.65 17.38 -32.52
N TYR A 81 5.37 17.43 -31.22
CA TYR A 81 5.53 16.28 -30.34
C TYR A 81 4.30 15.37 -30.41
N MET A 82 4.55 14.06 -30.34
CA MET A 82 3.52 13.04 -30.25
C MET A 82 3.37 12.56 -28.81
N GLU A 83 2.15 12.53 -28.28
CA GLU A 83 1.87 11.92 -26.99
C GLU A 83 2.01 10.39 -27.08
N THR A 84 2.88 9.80 -26.28
CA THR A 84 3.19 8.37 -26.29
C THR A 84 2.36 7.60 -25.27
N HIS A 85 2.27 6.29 -25.45
CA HIS A 85 1.46 5.42 -24.59
C HIS A 85 2.07 5.18 -23.19
N HIS A 86 3.28 5.67 -22.93
CA HIS A 86 3.93 5.54 -21.63
C HIS A 86 3.09 6.19 -20.54
N THR A 87 3.07 5.53 -19.38
CA THR A 87 2.33 6.01 -18.23
C THR A 87 3.17 6.07 -16.98
N GLU A 88 4.29 5.36 -16.86
CA GLU A 88 5.07 5.34 -15.62
C GLU A 88 5.84 6.65 -15.39
N TYR A 89 5.43 7.48 -14.42
CA TYR A 89 6.06 8.80 -14.17
C TYR A 89 7.54 8.72 -13.73
N THR A 90 8.00 7.55 -13.29
CA THR A 90 9.40 7.26 -12.94
C THR A 90 10.26 6.97 -14.17
N LEU A 91 9.65 6.76 -15.34
CA LEU A 91 10.36 6.58 -16.59
C LEU A 91 11.18 7.84 -16.93
N ARG A 92 12.43 7.63 -17.32
CA ARG A 92 13.39 8.70 -17.66
C ARG A 92 13.96 8.56 -19.06
N ASP A 93 13.70 7.46 -19.74
CA ASP A 93 14.05 7.23 -21.14
C ASP A 93 12.86 6.55 -21.82
N LEU A 94 12.46 7.03 -22.99
CA LEU A 94 11.40 6.43 -23.79
C LEU A 94 11.94 5.35 -24.75
N GLU A 95 13.24 5.07 -24.72
CA GLU A 95 13.94 4.02 -25.47
C GLU A 95 13.71 4.07 -26.99
N GLY A 96 13.39 5.24 -27.51
CA GLY A 96 13.10 5.40 -28.94
C GLY A 96 11.69 5.01 -29.36
N ASP A 97 10.78 4.71 -28.43
CA ASP A 97 9.46 4.19 -28.74
C ASP A 97 8.50 5.29 -29.23
N ASP A 98 8.22 5.21 -30.54
CA ASP A 98 7.32 6.09 -31.29
C ASP A 98 5.86 5.60 -31.30
N THR A 99 5.44 4.75 -30.35
CA THR A 99 4.06 4.26 -30.30
C THR A 99 3.14 5.33 -29.72
N PRO A 100 2.20 5.89 -30.52
CA PRO A 100 1.29 6.91 -30.04
C PRO A 100 0.34 6.36 -28.98
N LYS A 101 -0.05 7.21 -28.03
CA LYS A 101 -1.10 6.84 -27.08
C LYS A 101 -2.42 6.58 -27.83
N PRO A 102 -3.10 5.44 -27.59
CA PRO A 102 -4.43 5.18 -28.13
C PRO A 102 -5.44 6.25 -27.70
N ASP A 103 -6.38 6.60 -28.58
CA ASP A 103 -7.34 7.69 -28.31
C ASP A 103 -8.25 7.42 -27.12
N TRP A 104 -8.61 6.15 -26.87
CA TRP A 104 -9.38 5.79 -25.68
C TRP A 104 -8.62 6.04 -24.37
N GLN A 105 -7.29 5.89 -24.36
CA GLN A 105 -6.46 6.22 -23.20
C GLN A 105 -6.38 7.73 -23.01
N LYS A 106 -6.21 8.51 -24.09
CA LYS A 106 -6.27 9.98 -24.03
C LYS A 106 -7.62 10.46 -23.49
N ALA A 107 -8.73 9.87 -23.95
CA ALA A 107 -10.06 10.21 -23.46
C ALA A 107 -10.24 9.88 -21.96
N LEU A 108 -9.66 8.77 -21.51
CA LEU A 108 -9.67 8.38 -20.10
C LEU A 108 -8.80 9.32 -19.24
N ASP A 109 -7.62 9.72 -19.72
CA ASP A 109 -6.78 10.74 -19.08
C ASP A 109 -7.56 12.05 -18.87
N GLU A 110 -8.22 12.54 -19.93
CA GLU A 110 -9.00 13.78 -19.86
C GLU A 110 -10.22 13.64 -18.94
N THR A 111 -10.85 12.46 -18.91
CA THR A 111 -11.93 12.17 -17.95
C THR A 111 -11.42 12.30 -16.52
N LEU A 112 -10.24 11.72 -16.23
CA LEU A 112 -9.66 11.78 -14.90
C LEU A 112 -9.27 13.21 -14.53
N LEU A 113 -8.67 14.00 -15.44
CA LEU A 113 -8.41 15.43 -15.20
C LEU A 113 -9.71 16.19 -14.88
N ALA A 114 -10.78 15.93 -15.63
CA ALA A 114 -12.06 16.57 -15.42
C ALA A 114 -12.66 16.28 -14.05
N MET A 115 -12.51 15.04 -13.55
CA MET A 115 -12.97 14.68 -12.21
C MET A 115 -12.38 15.56 -11.09
N PHE A 116 -11.17 16.09 -11.27
CA PHE A 116 -10.48 16.90 -10.25
C PHE A 116 -10.58 18.41 -10.47
N ALA A 117 -10.75 18.86 -11.71
CA ALA A 117 -10.67 20.28 -12.07
C ALA A 117 -12.00 20.91 -12.48
N ASP A 118 -12.86 20.12 -13.11
CA ASP A 118 -13.97 20.63 -13.91
C ASP A 118 -15.32 20.47 -13.21
N PRO A 119 -16.33 21.31 -13.55
CA PRO A 119 -17.67 21.19 -12.97
C PRO A 119 -18.40 19.93 -13.50
N LEU A 120 -19.40 19.46 -12.74
CA LEU A 120 -20.14 18.22 -13.02
C LEU A 120 -20.63 18.07 -14.48
N PRO A 121 -21.17 19.10 -15.16
CA PRO A 121 -21.59 18.95 -16.57
C PRO A 121 -20.45 18.55 -17.51
N VAL A 122 -19.26 19.14 -17.33
CA VAL A 122 -18.07 18.83 -18.14
C VAL A 122 -17.57 17.42 -17.81
N GLN A 123 -17.60 17.02 -16.53
CA GLN A 123 -17.28 15.64 -16.15
C GLN A 123 -18.22 14.64 -16.85
N ALA A 124 -19.52 14.94 -16.92
CA ALA A 124 -20.50 14.09 -17.57
C ALA A 124 -20.22 13.92 -19.08
N GLU A 125 -19.81 14.99 -19.76
CA GLU A 125 -19.41 14.94 -21.18
C GLU A 125 -18.22 14.01 -21.41
N HIS A 126 -17.16 14.15 -20.60
CA HIS A 126 -15.99 13.27 -20.70
C HIS A 126 -16.33 11.81 -20.39
N ILE A 127 -17.13 11.56 -19.35
CA ILE A 127 -17.60 10.21 -19.01
C ILE A 127 -18.41 9.61 -20.18
N ALA A 128 -19.32 10.38 -20.78
CA ALA A 128 -20.12 9.91 -21.90
C ALA A 128 -19.26 9.56 -23.12
N ALA A 129 -18.16 10.28 -23.35
CA ALA A 129 -17.23 10.01 -24.45
C ALA A 129 -16.49 8.67 -24.33
N LEU A 130 -16.47 8.04 -23.15
CA LEU A 130 -15.86 6.72 -22.96
C LEU A 130 -16.75 5.56 -23.44
N ALA A 131 -18.05 5.79 -23.62
CA ALA A 131 -19.00 4.74 -24.01
C ALA A 131 -18.65 4.12 -25.37
N GLY A 132 -18.65 2.78 -25.45
CA GLY A 132 -18.31 2.05 -26.67
C GLY A 132 -16.81 2.01 -26.99
N THR A 133 -15.95 2.59 -26.14
CA THR A 133 -14.49 2.46 -26.24
C THR A 133 -13.98 1.34 -25.32
N PRO A 134 -12.74 0.83 -25.52
CA PRO A 134 -12.13 -0.11 -24.59
C PRO A 134 -12.07 0.40 -23.14
N ALA A 135 -12.02 1.72 -22.94
CA ALA A 135 -11.98 2.36 -21.62
C ALA A 135 -13.23 2.05 -20.77
N GLU A 136 -14.38 1.77 -21.38
CA GLU A 136 -15.66 1.62 -20.68
C GLU A 136 -15.63 0.57 -19.55
N SER A 137 -14.80 -0.47 -19.71
CA SER A 137 -14.63 -1.57 -18.76
C SER A 137 -13.31 -1.52 -17.97
N GLU A 138 -12.54 -0.45 -18.11
CA GLU A 138 -11.35 -0.23 -17.29
C GLU A 138 -11.76 0.13 -15.85
N PRO A 139 -11.11 -0.46 -14.81
CA PRO A 139 -11.50 -0.21 -13.43
C PRO A 139 -11.49 1.27 -13.05
N ILE A 140 -10.54 2.04 -13.58
CA ILE A 140 -10.42 3.47 -13.29
C ILE A 140 -11.51 4.30 -13.99
N ALA A 141 -12.03 3.85 -15.14
CA ALA A 141 -13.17 4.49 -15.79
C ALA A 141 -14.48 4.21 -15.03
N LEU A 142 -14.66 2.96 -14.59
CA LEU A 142 -15.79 2.58 -13.73
C LEU A 142 -15.76 3.34 -12.39
N TRP A 143 -14.57 3.53 -11.81
CA TRP A 143 -14.37 4.41 -10.65
C TRP A 143 -14.79 5.85 -10.93
N ALA A 144 -14.36 6.44 -12.06
CA ALA A 144 -14.72 7.82 -12.41
C ALA A 144 -16.26 7.98 -12.55
N ARG A 145 -16.92 7.02 -13.21
CA ARG A 145 -18.38 6.96 -13.32
C ARG A 145 -19.07 6.85 -11.96
N ALA A 146 -18.60 5.95 -11.10
CA ALA A 146 -19.13 5.78 -9.76
C ALA A 146 -18.90 7.01 -8.87
N HIS A 147 -17.76 7.69 -9.01
CA HIS A 147 -17.43 8.91 -8.29
C HIS A 147 -18.37 10.05 -8.71
N TYR A 148 -18.55 10.25 -10.01
CA TYR A 148 -19.54 11.19 -10.55
C TYR A 148 -20.96 10.85 -10.09
N GLY A 149 -21.36 9.57 -10.16
CA GLY A 149 -22.64 9.09 -9.67
C GLY A 149 -22.82 9.34 -8.17
N SER A 150 -21.73 9.27 -7.40
CA SER A 150 -21.76 9.58 -5.97
C SER A 150 -22.01 11.06 -5.69
N ALA A 151 -21.42 11.95 -6.48
CA ALA A 151 -21.65 13.40 -6.38
C ALA A 151 -23.05 13.83 -6.83
N THR A 152 -23.67 13.05 -7.72
CA THR A 152 -25.00 13.32 -8.28
C THR A 152 -26.12 12.45 -7.67
N SER A 153 -25.80 11.60 -6.70
CA SER A 153 -26.72 10.62 -6.10
C SER A 153 -27.38 9.66 -7.11
N ALA A 154 -26.64 9.26 -8.14
CA ALA A 154 -27.07 8.25 -9.11
C ALA A 154 -27.21 6.87 -8.46
N ALA A 155 -28.27 6.15 -8.81
CA ALA A 155 -28.63 4.87 -8.18
C ALA A 155 -27.65 3.72 -8.51
N ASP A 156 -26.94 3.82 -9.63
CA ASP A 156 -26.01 2.78 -10.13
C ASP A 156 -24.58 2.92 -9.58
N ALA A 157 -24.28 3.96 -8.80
CA ALA A 157 -22.92 4.23 -8.30
C ALA A 157 -22.33 3.09 -7.46
N LEU A 158 -23.16 2.37 -6.68
CA LEU A 158 -22.71 1.20 -5.94
C LEU A 158 -22.34 0.05 -6.90
N ALA A 159 -23.22 -0.29 -7.83
CA ALA A 159 -23.00 -1.37 -8.79
C ALA A 159 -21.75 -1.12 -9.66
N LEU A 160 -21.52 0.13 -10.08
CA LEU A 160 -20.30 0.53 -10.79
C LEU A 160 -19.04 0.35 -9.93
N SER A 161 -19.11 0.65 -8.63
CA SER A 161 -17.98 0.46 -7.71
C SER A 161 -17.67 -1.03 -7.51
N GLU A 162 -18.70 -1.88 -7.40
CA GLU A 162 -18.56 -3.34 -7.33
C GLU A 162 -17.95 -3.89 -8.62
N GLN A 163 -18.43 -3.45 -9.78
CA GLN A 163 -17.90 -3.85 -11.07
C GLN A 163 -16.42 -3.45 -11.24
N ALA A 164 -16.02 -2.28 -10.76
CA ALA A 164 -14.63 -1.84 -10.78
C ALA A 164 -13.74 -2.77 -9.94
N ARG A 165 -14.18 -3.11 -8.71
CA ARG A 165 -13.48 -4.06 -7.83
C ARG A 165 -13.35 -5.43 -8.49
N ASP A 166 -14.46 -5.97 -8.99
CA ASP A 166 -14.50 -7.31 -9.59
C ASP A 166 -13.63 -7.37 -10.85
N GLY A 167 -13.60 -6.28 -11.64
CA GLY A 167 -12.72 -6.13 -12.80
C GLY A 167 -11.23 -6.10 -12.45
N ILE A 168 -10.85 -5.58 -11.27
CA ILE A 168 -9.47 -5.65 -10.77
C ILE A 168 -9.14 -7.09 -10.36
N TRP A 169 -10.01 -7.73 -9.59
CA TRP A 169 -9.80 -9.10 -9.12
C TRP A 169 -9.71 -10.11 -10.27
N ALA A 170 -10.58 -9.98 -11.28
CA ALA A 170 -10.53 -10.82 -12.47
C ALA A 170 -9.19 -10.71 -13.21
N ARG A 171 -8.67 -9.48 -13.37
CA ARG A 171 -7.37 -9.23 -14.01
C ARG A 171 -6.21 -9.78 -13.18
N LYS A 172 -6.23 -9.59 -11.86
CA LYS A 172 -5.24 -10.19 -10.94
C LYS A 172 -5.22 -11.72 -11.05
N ALA A 173 -6.41 -12.35 -11.03
CA ALA A 173 -6.53 -13.80 -11.17
C ALA A 173 -6.03 -14.30 -12.53
N ALA A 174 -6.21 -13.51 -13.59
CA ALA A 174 -5.72 -13.81 -14.93
C ALA A 174 -4.25 -13.43 -15.18
N GLY A 175 -3.58 -12.77 -14.22
CA GLY A 175 -2.23 -12.23 -14.42
C GLY A 175 -2.15 -11.12 -15.47
N THR A 176 -3.25 -10.41 -15.73
CA THR A 176 -3.32 -9.33 -16.73
C THR A 176 -3.30 -7.95 -16.08
N SER A 177 -2.74 -6.97 -16.79
CA SER A 177 -2.71 -5.57 -16.34
C SER A 177 -4.03 -4.84 -16.64
N PHE A 178 -4.24 -3.72 -15.94
CA PHE A 178 -5.26 -2.72 -16.26
C PHE A 178 -4.60 -1.37 -16.45
N TYR A 179 -5.30 -0.45 -17.09
CA TYR A 179 -4.80 0.89 -17.31
C TYR A 179 -4.65 1.66 -15.99
N THR A 180 -3.46 2.21 -15.72
CA THR A 180 -3.19 2.87 -14.44
C THR A 180 -2.84 4.36 -14.48
N TRP A 181 -2.67 4.93 -15.68
CA TRP A 181 -2.24 6.31 -15.92
C TRP A 181 -1.31 6.89 -14.84
N SER A 182 -0.07 6.40 -14.78
CA SER A 182 0.97 6.92 -13.88
C SER A 182 0.78 6.65 -12.40
N LEU A 183 -0.28 5.92 -12.04
CA LEU A 183 -0.48 5.41 -10.71
C LEU A 183 0.03 3.98 -10.62
N ARG A 184 0.50 3.60 -9.43
CA ARG A 184 0.73 2.18 -9.12
C ARG A 184 -0.62 1.48 -9.12
N SER A 185 -0.69 0.25 -9.62
CA SER A 185 -1.91 -0.58 -9.64
C SER A 185 -2.61 -0.64 -8.27
N SER A 186 -1.83 -0.77 -7.20
CA SER A 186 -2.32 -0.78 -5.82
C SER A 186 -3.00 0.53 -5.38
N THR A 187 -2.64 1.66 -6.01
CA THR A 187 -3.28 2.97 -5.78
C THR A 187 -4.70 2.98 -6.31
N ILE A 188 -4.90 2.42 -7.50
CA ILE A 188 -6.22 2.39 -8.15
C ILE A 188 -7.13 1.44 -7.41
N GLU A 189 -6.61 0.28 -7.03
CA GLU A 189 -7.32 -0.64 -6.15
C GLU A 189 -7.76 0.05 -4.86
N ALA A 190 -6.88 0.79 -4.19
CA ALA A 190 -7.23 1.51 -2.98
C ALA A 190 -8.32 2.58 -3.20
N TYR A 191 -8.27 3.36 -4.29
CA TYR A 191 -9.32 4.34 -4.60
C TYR A 191 -10.67 3.70 -4.94
N VAL A 192 -10.65 2.58 -5.67
CA VAL A 192 -11.86 1.80 -6.01
C VAL A 192 -12.52 1.27 -4.73
N LEU A 193 -11.73 0.65 -3.85
CA LEU A 193 -12.21 0.08 -2.61
C LEU A 193 -12.66 1.15 -1.60
N GLU A 194 -11.99 2.30 -1.54
CA GLU A 194 -12.40 3.42 -0.70
C GLU A 194 -13.74 4.01 -1.15
N LEU A 195 -13.93 4.22 -2.46
CA LEU A 195 -15.22 4.68 -2.98
C LEU A 195 -16.33 3.66 -2.71
N LEU A 196 -16.04 2.37 -2.94
CA LEU A 196 -16.95 1.27 -2.66
C LEU A 196 -17.35 1.22 -1.18
N CYS A 197 -16.39 1.41 -0.26
CA CYS A 197 -16.67 1.54 1.17
C CYS A 197 -17.73 2.62 1.45
N ARG A 198 -17.52 3.83 0.91
CA ARG A 198 -18.47 4.95 1.09
C ARG A 198 -19.84 4.63 0.50
N ARG A 199 -19.91 3.90 -0.62
CA ARG A 199 -21.18 3.46 -1.22
C ARG A 199 -21.90 2.43 -0.36
N TYR A 200 -21.18 1.46 0.21
CA TYR A 200 -21.78 0.51 1.14
C TYR A 200 -22.32 1.18 2.40
N LEU A 201 -21.65 2.20 2.93
CA LEU A 201 -22.18 2.97 4.08
C LEU A 201 -23.50 3.66 3.75
N ILE A 202 -23.61 4.30 2.58
CA ILE A 202 -24.85 4.92 2.13
C ILE A 202 -25.96 3.88 1.92
N ALA A 203 -25.60 2.70 1.45
CA ALA A 203 -26.52 1.57 1.31
C ALA A 203 -26.85 0.88 2.65
N GLY A 204 -26.32 1.34 3.79
CA GLY A 204 -26.60 0.79 5.11
C GLY A 204 -25.90 -0.56 5.38
N ASN A 205 -24.78 -0.84 4.70
CA ASN A 205 -24.00 -2.08 4.86
C ASN A 205 -22.61 -1.79 5.47
N PRO A 206 -22.52 -1.53 6.80
CA PRO A 206 -21.26 -1.21 7.46
C PRO A 206 -20.25 -2.35 7.45
N THR A 207 -20.71 -3.61 7.37
CA THR A 207 -19.81 -4.78 7.30
C THR A 207 -19.04 -4.82 5.99
N ALA A 208 -19.74 -4.68 4.86
CA ALA A 208 -19.08 -4.62 3.55
C ALA A 208 -18.25 -3.34 3.40
N ALA A 209 -18.68 -2.23 4.01
CA ALA A 209 -17.90 -1.00 4.05
C ALA A 209 -16.58 -1.18 4.81
N LEU A 210 -16.63 -1.82 5.99
CA LEU A 210 -15.43 -2.06 6.80
C LEU A 210 -14.45 -2.99 6.08
N ASP A 211 -14.95 -4.07 5.47
CA ASP A 211 -14.09 -4.98 4.70
C ASP A 211 -13.44 -4.27 3.50
N ALA A 212 -14.20 -3.44 2.77
CA ALA A 212 -13.66 -2.66 1.65
C ALA A 212 -12.57 -1.67 2.08
N ILE A 213 -12.74 -0.92 3.18
CA ILE A 213 -11.71 0.04 3.62
C ILE A 213 -10.48 -0.65 4.23
N GLU A 214 -10.65 -1.81 4.86
CA GLU A 214 -9.52 -2.62 5.34
C GLU A 214 -8.68 -3.14 4.16
N GLN A 215 -9.33 -3.63 3.11
CA GLN A 215 -8.64 -4.00 1.87
C GLN A 215 -7.99 -2.79 1.16
N ALA A 216 -8.64 -1.62 1.17
CA ALA A 216 -8.06 -0.40 0.60
C ALA A 216 -6.77 0.02 1.34
N GLN A 217 -6.76 -0.08 2.67
CA GLN A 217 -5.59 0.21 3.51
C GLN A 217 -4.45 -0.78 3.27
N GLU A 218 -4.77 -2.06 3.02
CA GLU A 218 -3.78 -3.08 2.65
C GLU A 218 -3.19 -2.84 1.26
N ALA A 219 -4.01 -2.42 0.29
CA ALA A 219 -3.53 -2.07 -1.04
C ALA A 219 -2.62 -0.84 -1.01
N ARG A 220 -3.02 0.22 -0.30
CA ARG A 220 -2.20 1.41 -0.11
C ARG A 220 -2.55 2.14 1.18
N ILE A 221 -1.60 2.19 2.10
CA ILE A 221 -1.70 2.92 3.37
C ILE A 221 -1.96 4.40 3.11
N ASP A 222 -2.95 4.96 3.81
CA ASP A 222 -3.31 6.37 3.73
C ASP A 222 -3.96 6.86 5.06
N PRO A 223 -3.64 8.08 5.55
CA PRO A 223 -4.23 8.61 6.78
C PRO A 223 -5.75 8.81 6.70
N GLU A 224 -6.30 9.27 5.57
CA GLU A 224 -7.75 9.50 5.42
C GLU A 224 -8.52 8.18 5.46
N ARG A 225 -7.96 7.13 4.84
CA ARG A 225 -8.51 5.76 4.94
C ARG A 225 -8.47 5.24 6.37
N SER A 226 -7.41 5.55 7.12
CA SER A 226 -7.28 5.18 8.52
C SER A 226 -8.35 5.87 9.38
N ILE A 227 -8.62 7.15 9.13
CA ILE A 227 -9.70 7.93 9.77
C ILE A 227 -11.07 7.34 9.41
N LEU A 228 -11.34 7.08 8.13
CA LEU A 228 -12.61 6.50 7.69
C LEU A 228 -12.86 5.13 8.34
N ARG A 229 -11.85 4.24 8.34
CA ARG A 229 -11.90 2.94 9.01
C ARG A 229 -12.19 3.09 10.50
N ALA A 230 -11.49 3.98 11.19
CA ALA A 230 -11.69 4.22 12.63
C ALA A 230 -13.12 4.68 12.92
N ASN A 231 -13.67 5.60 12.13
CA ASN A 231 -15.05 6.07 12.28
C ASN A 231 -16.05 4.93 12.10
N ILE A 232 -15.89 4.10 11.06
CA ILE A 232 -16.77 2.95 10.82
C ILE A 232 -16.74 1.99 12.01
N ILE A 233 -15.55 1.68 12.53
CA ILE A 233 -15.41 0.82 13.72
C ILE A 233 -16.13 1.42 14.92
N CYS A 234 -15.86 2.69 15.24
CA CYS A 234 -16.45 3.32 16.42
C CYS A 234 -17.98 3.48 16.32
N ASP A 235 -18.54 3.65 15.12
CA ASP A 235 -19.98 3.87 14.92
C ASP A 235 -20.79 2.59 14.79
N TYR A 236 -20.22 1.53 14.21
CA TYR A 236 -20.96 0.32 13.84
C TYR A 236 -20.44 -0.95 14.52
N PHE A 237 -19.23 -0.95 15.07
CA PHE A 237 -18.56 -2.10 15.68
C PHE A 237 -17.95 -1.73 17.05
N PRO A 238 -18.78 -1.30 18.03
CA PRO A 238 -18.30 -0.78 19.31
C PRO A 238 -17.46 -1.81 20.09
N GLU A 239 -17.66 -3.10 19.87
CA GLU A 239 -16.82 -4.15 20.43
C GLU A 239 -15.38 -4.10 19.93
N ARG A 240 -15.11 -3.46 18.78
CA ARG A 240 -13.78 -3.26 18.19
C ARG A 240 -13.24 -1.84 18.41
N GLU A 241 -13.91 -1.00 19.21
CA GLU A 241 -13.54 0.42 19.37
C GLU A 241 -12.07 0.63 19.78
N GLU A 242 -11.53 -0.19 20.69
CA GLU A 242 -10.11 -0.11 21.05
C GLU A 242 -9.16 -0.45 19.89
N ASP A 243 -9.57 -1.25 18.90
CA ASP A 243 -8.77 -1.50 17.70
C ASP A 243 -8.59 -0.21 16.88
N ALA A 244 -9.64 0.61 16.80
CA ALA A 244 -9.57 1.92 16.15
C ALA A 244 -8.66 2.86 16.94
N PHE A 245 -8.78 2.89 18.27
CA PHE A 245 -7.95 3.75 19.12
C PHE A 245 -6.47 3.38 19.06
N ASP A 246 -6.13 2.10 19.16
CA ASP A 246 -4.75 1.63 19.04
C ASP A 246 -4.15 2.00 17.67
N SER A 247 -4.95 1.93 16.60
CA SER A 247 -4.48 2.25 15.24
C SER A 247 -4.16 3.73 15.05
N ILE A 248 -4.75 4.63 15.83
CA ILE A 248 -4.59 6.09 15.64
C ILE A 248 -3.80 6.77 16.76
N TYR A 249 -3.64 6.15 17.94
CA TYR A 249 -3.17 6.81 19.16
C TYR A 249 -1.87 7.60 19.00
N ARG A 250 -0.90 7.08 18.24
CA ARG A 250 0.38 7.76 17.99
C ARG A 250 0.35 8.75 16.82
N TYR A 251 -0.71 8.74 16.04
CA TYR A 251 -0.89 9.57 14.85
C TYR A 251 -1.81 10.77 15.09
N VAL A 252 -2.43 10.87 16.28
CA VAL A 252 -3.40 11.92 16.59
C VAL A 252 -2.83 13.34 16.49
N ASP A 253 -1.52 13.52 16.71
CA ASP A 253 -0.86 14.83 16.58
C ASP A 253 -0.49 15.17 15.13
N PHE A 254 -0.58 14.21 14.21
CA PHE A 254 -0.13 14.36 12.81
C PHE A 254 -1.28 14.37 11.79
N GLY A 255 -2.53 14.21 12.23
CA GLY A 255 -3.69 14.20 11.34
C GLY A 255 -4.97 14.68 12.02
N ASP A 256 -6.01 14.97 11.24
CA ASP A 256 -7.31 15.38 11.77
C ASP A 256 -8.14 14.17 12.23
N TYR A 257 -7.84 13.71 13.45
CA TYR A 257 -8.59 12.62 14.10
C TYR A 257 -9.71 13.14 15.02
N THR A 258 -10.12 14.40 14.88
CA THR A 258 -11.06 15.07 15.80
C THR A 258 -12.39 14.32 15.94
N SER A 259 -12.87 13.68 14.86
CA SER A 259 -14.10 12.87 14.88
C SER A 259 -14.01 11.63 15.79
N ILE A 260 -12.80 11.18 16.11
CA ILE A 260 -12.53 10.07 17.03
C ILE A 260 -12.11 10.59 18.41
N THR A 261 -11.19 11.54 18.47
CA THR A 261 -10.60 12.00 19.73
C THR A 261 -11.57 12.80 20.61
N SER A 262 -12.63 13.36 20.03
CA SER A 262 -13.72 14.01 20.76
C SER A 262 -14.65 13.04 21.50
N ARG A 263 -14.54 11.72 21.26
CA ARG A 263 -15.38 10.72 21.95
C ARG A 263 -14.97 10.56 23.42
N PRO A 264 -15.93 10.48 24.36
CA PRO A 264 -15.62 10.21 25.77
C PRO A 264 -14.86 8.90 26.01
N SER A 265 -15.14 7.87 25.21
CA SER A 265 -14.44 6.58 25.24
C SER A 265 -12.96 6.71 24.88
N TYR A 266 -12.63 7.55 23.90
CA TYR A 266 -11.25 7.86 23.54
C TYR A 266 -10.52 8.59 24.66
N ALA A 267 -11.15 9.59 25.30
CA ALA A 267 -10.53 10.30 26.42
C ALA A 267 -10.16 9.35 27.58
N ALA A 268 -11.05 8.40 27.90
CA ALA A 268 -10.77 7.38 28.91
C ALA A 268 -9.64 6.43 28.47
N TYR A 269 -9.59 6.05 27.19
CA TYR A 269 -8.50 5.25 26.62
C TYR A 269 -7.16 6.00 26.70
N ALA A 270 -7.11 7.25 26.26
CA ALA A 270 -5.91 8.08 26.26
C ALA A 270 -5.37 8.32 27.68
N ALA A 271 -6.26 8.53 28.67
CA ALA A 271 -5.86 8.65 30.07
C ALA A 271 -5.19 7.36 30.61
N ARG A 272 -5.70 6.17 30.23
CA ARG A 272 -5.05 4.89 30.56
C ARG A 272 -3.67 4.80 29.93
N ARG A 273 -3.56 5.06 28.63
CA ARG A 273 -2.29 5.04 27.90
C ARG A 273 -1.27 6.03 28.46
N ALA A 274 -1.69 7.23 28.86
CA ALA A 274 -0.83 8.22 29.50
C ALA A 274 -0.33 7.74 30.88
N THR A 275 -1.21 7.10 31.67
CA THR A 275 -0.84 6.51 32.96
C THR A 275 0.19 5.39 32.78
N ASP A 276 0.01 4.51 31.79
CA ASP A 276 0.95 3.44 31.48
C ASP A 276 2.30 3.98 31.03
N ALA A 277 2.30 4.99 30.14
CA ALA A 277 3.53 5.64 29.70
C ALA A 277 4.28 6.30 30.85
N ALA A 278 3.59 7.00 31.75
CA ALA A 278 4.19 7.62 32.94
C ALA A 278 4.79 6.57 33.90
N ALA A 279 4.13 5.42 34.04
CA ALA A 279 4.61 4.29 34.83
C ALA A 279 5.66 3.43 34.09
N LYS A 280 6.07 3.82 32.88
CA LYS A 280 6.95 3.06 31.98
C LYS A 280 6.48 1.61 31.74
N ARG A 281 5.18 1.37 31.75
CA ARG A 281 4.59 0.06 31.49
C ARG A 281 4.44 -0.15 29.99
N ALA A 282 4.96 -1.27 29.52
CA ALA A 282 4.66 -1.80 28.21
C ALA A 282 3.58 -2.89 28.33
N SER A 283 2.75 -3.03 27.30
CA SER A 283 1.69 -4.03 27.23
C SER A 283 1.41 -4.38 25.77
N TRP A 284 0.58 -5.40 25.58
CA TRP A 284 0.14 -5.82 24.27
C TRP A 284 -1.35 -6.18 24.31
N ARG A 285 -1.98 -6.19 23.15
CA ARG A 285 -3.38 -6.58 23.02
C ARG A 285 -3.63 -7.20 21.65
N TRP A 286 -4.28 -8.35 21.64
CA TRP A 286 -4.82 -8.89 20.41
C TRP A 286 -5.99 -8.04 19.91
N SER A 287 -5.95 -7.71 18.63
CA SER A 287 -7.08 -7.15 17.90
C SER A 287 -8.28 -8.07 17.98
N ARG A 288 -9.48 -7.49 18.00
CA ARG A 288 -10.72 -8.25 17.94
C ARG A 288 -11.11 -8.60 16.49
N ALA A 289 -10.47 -7.97 15.52
CA ALA A 289 -10.67 -8.14 14.07
C ALA A 289 -10.03 -9.41 13.44
N HIS A 290 -9.96 -10.52 14.17
CA HIS A 290 -9.28 -11.72 13.68
C HIS A 290 -10.17 -12.53 12.72
N LYS A 291 -9.55 -13.18 11.72
CA LYS A 291 -10.22 -14.04 10.74
C LYS A 291 -9.61 -15.45 10.83
N PRO A 292 -10.19 -16.35 11.64
CA PRO A 292 -9.76 -17.75 11.75
C PRO A 292 -9.74 -18.45 10.40
N ALA A 293 -8.75 -19.30 10.17
CA ALA A 293 -8.65 -20.10 8.95
C ALA A 293 -9.35 -21.45 9.11
N ASP A 294 -9.98 -21.92 8.05
CA ASP A 294 -10.47 -23.29 7.98
C ASP A 294 -9.34 -24.28 7.60
N GLU A 295 -9.62 -25.56 7.78
CA GLU A 295 -8.66 -26.64 7.48
C GLU A 295 -8.25 -26.67 6.01
N ALA A 296 -9.17 -26.34 5.09
CA ALA A 296 -8.91 -26.40 3.65
C ALA A 296 -7.92 -25.32 3.21
N ALA A 297 -8.06 -24.09 3.73
CA ALA A 297 -7.14 -23.00 3.49
C ALA A 297 -5.73 -23.30 4.03
N ILE A 298 -5.64 -23.91 5.22
CA ILE A 298 -4.36 -24.33 5.80
C ILE A 298 -3.68 -25.38 4.92
N VAL A 299 -4.41 -26.44 4.53
CA VAL A 299 -3.87 -27.53 3.70
C VAL A 299 -3.45 -27.03 2.31
N GLU A 300 -4.19 -26.09 1.73
CA GLU A 300 -3.81 -25.48 0.45
C GLU A 300 -2.53 -24.66 0.56
N ALA A 301 -2.35 -23.91 1.65
CA ALA A 301 -1.09 -23.20 1.91
C ALA A 301 0.08 -24.18 2.11
N GLU A 302 -0.10 -25.25 2.88
CA GLU A 302 0.90 -26.32 3.06
C GLU A 302 1.33 -26.94 1.72
N ARG A 303 0.36 -27.18 0.82
CA ARG A 303 0.64 -27.69 -0.53
C ARG A 303 1.55 -26.74 -1.32
N ARG A 304 1.35 -25.43 -1.22
CA ARG A 304 2.17 -24.43 -1.95
C ARG A 304 3.63 -24.43 -1.51
N PHE A 305 3.90 -24.76 -0.25
CA PHE A 305 5.27 -24.86 0.26
C PHE A 305 5.81 -26.29 0.29
N ASN A 306 5.06 -27.27 -0.25
CA ASN A 306 5.44 -28.69 -0.21
C ASN A 306 5.83 -29.17 1.21
N GLY A 307 5.14 -28.67 2.24
CA GLY A 307 5.48 -28.94 3.64
C GLY A 307 4.29 -28.72 4.56
N ARG A 308 4.26 -29.46 5.68
CA ARG A 308 3.18 -29.34 6.68
C ARG A 308 3.57 -28.31 7.73
N PHE A 309 2.65 -27.45 8.12
CA PHE A 309 2.86 -26.55 9.25
C PHE A 309 2.89 -27.31 10.59
N PRO A 310 3.72 -26.89 11.56
CA PRO A 310 3.69 -27.43 12.92
C PRO A 310 2.32 -27.30 13.58
N ASP A 311 1.99 -28.23 14.48
CA ASP A 311 0.66 -28.32 15.08
C ASP A 311 0.25 -27.09 15.89
N ASP A 312 1.20 -26.44 16.57
CA ASP A 312 0.98 -25.23 17.35
C ASP A 312 0.66 -24.02 16.46
N TYR A 313 1.35 -23.88 15.34
CA TYR A 313 1.03 -22.86 14.34
C TYR A 313 -0.30 -23.14 13.64
N ARG A 314 -0.61 -24.40 13.31
CA ARG A 314 -1.93 -24.78 12.78
C ARG A 314 -3.05 -24.46 13.77
N ALA A 315 -2.84 -24.68 15.07
CA ALA A 315 -3.80 -24.30 16.10
C ALA A 315 -4.01 -22.78 16.14
N PHE A 316 -2.93 -22.00 16.06
CA PHE A 316 -3.00 -20.54 15.97
C PHE A 316 -3.79 -20.08 14.73
N LEU A 317 -3.56 -20.67 13.55
CA LEU A 317 -4.29 -20.34 12.34
C LEU A 317 -5.80 -20.62 12.48
N LYS A 318 -6.18 -21.71 13.15
CA LYS A 318 -7.59 -22.06 13.40
C LYS A 318 -8.27 -21.21 14.46
N GLU A 319 -7.51 -20.70 15.42
CA GLU A 319 -8.06 -19.83 16.48
C GLU A 319 -8.13 -18.37 16.03
N ARG A 320 -7.06 -17.89 15.38
CA ARG A 320 -6.88 -16.47 15.06
C ARG A 320 -6.75 -16.19 13.57
N GLY A 321 -6.02 -17.05 12.85
CA GLY A 321 -5.73 -16.83 11.43
C GLY A 321 -5.13 -15.45 11.18
N LYS A 322 -5.66 -14.74 10.18
CA LYS A 322 -5.26 -13.33 9.96
C LYS A 322 -5.66 -12.50 11.15
N SER A 323 -4.68 -11.93 11.81
CA SER A 323 -4.88 -11.24 13.09
C SER A 323 -3.82 -10.17 13.30
N VAL A 324 -4.05 -9.34 14.30
CA VAL A 324 -3.18 -8.22 14.62
C VAL A 324 -2.89 -8.22 16.12
N LEU A 325 -1.62 -8.04 16.48
CA LEU A 325 -1.19 -7.78 17.85
C LEU A 325 -0.77 -6.31 17.94
N PHE A 326 -1.46 -5.54 18.77
CA PHE A 326 -1.08 -4.18 19.11
C PHE A 326 -0.04 -4.22 20.22
N VAL A 327 1.11 -3.58 20.00
CA VAL A 327 2.20 -3.45 20.95
C VAL A 327 2.21 -2.01 21.45
N ARG A 328 2.11 -1.86 22.77
CA ARG A 328 1.93 -0.60 23.46
C ARG A 328 3.12 -0.37 24.36
N THR A 329 4.10 0.43 23.92
CA THR A 329 5.22 0.81 24.80
C THR A 329 5.02 2.25 25.30
N PRO A 330 5.79 2.69 26.31
CA PRO A 330 5.72 4.07 26.79
C PRO A 330 6.03 5.11 25.70
N ARG A 331 6.93 4.80 24.76
CA ARG A 331 7.42 5.77 23.77
C ARG A 331 6.89 5.53 22.37
N GLU A 332 6.78 4.29 21.97
CA GLU A 332 6.46 3.89 20.61
C GLU A 332 5.38 2.80 20.61
N ASP A 333 4.45 2.89 19.69
CA ASP A 333 3.48 1.82 19.48
C ASP A 333 3.84 1.11 18.18
N ALA A 334 3.69 -0.21 18.18
CA ALA A 334 3.88 -1.03 17.00
C ALA A 334 2.69 -1.95 16.80
N THR A 335 2.62 -2.54 15.62
CA THR A 335 1.55 -3.46 15.23
C THR A 335 2.18 -4.62 14.50
N LEU A 336 2.02 -5.83 15.03
CA LEU A 336 2.40 -7.07 14.35
C LEU A 336 1.19 -7.63 13.61
N LYS A 337 1.31 -7.83 12.30
CA LYS A 337 0.26 -8.40 11.46
C LYS A 337 0.58 -9.85 11.14
N PHE A 338 -0.30 -10.75 11.52
CA PHE A 338 -0.23 -12.17 11.16
C PHE A 338 -0.98 -12.40 9.85
N HIS A 339 -0.35 -13.14 8.95
CA HIS A 339 -0.88 -13.42 7.62
C HIS A 339 -1.93 -14.54 7.63
N ALA A 340 -2.95 -14.43 6.78
CA ALA A 340 -3.82 -15.58 6.48
C ALA A 340 -3.06 -16.62 5.63
N PRO A 341 -3.47 -17.91 5.66
CA PRO A 341 -2.83 -18.97 4.87
C PRO A 341 -2.67 -18.63 3.38
N GLU A 342 -3.70 -18.04 2.76
CA GLU A 342 -3.69 -17.67 1.35
C GLU A 342 -2.70 -16.55 1.00
N GLN A 343 -2.23 -15.79 1.99
CA GLN A 343 -1.27 -14.70 1.83
C GLN A 343 0.18 -15.16 1.93
N LEU A 344 0.46 -16.28 2.62
CA LEU A 344 1.81 -16.72 2.97
C LEU A 344 2.72 -16.89 1.74
N ALA A 345 2.22 -17.50 0.67
CA ALA A 345 3.02 -17.73 -0.55
C ALA A 345 3.46 -16.41 -1.22
N LYS A 346 2.58 -15.41 -1.26
CA LYS A 346 2.91 -14.09 -1.81
C LYS A 346 3.94 -13.36 -0.93
N GLN A 347 3.81 -13.48 0.39
CA GLN A 347 4.77 -12.86 1.31
C GLN A 347 6.15 -13.54 1.20
N HIS A 348 6.17 -14.86 1.02
CA HIS A 348 7.41 -15.60 0.75
C HIS A 348 8.07 -15.20 -0.56
N GLU A 349 7.30 -15.03 -1.63
CA GLU A 349 7.80 -14.52 -2.91
C GLU A 349 8.39 -13.10 -2.76
N GLY A 350 7.71 -12.23 -1.99
CA GLY A 350 8.19 -10.88 -1.69
C GLY A 350 9.52 -10.88 -0.92
N LEU A 351 9.61 -11.67 0.15
CA LEU A 351 10.85 -11.84 0.92
C LEU A 351 11.97 -12.41 0.04
N SER A 352 11.69 -13.47 -0.72
CA SER A 352 12.66 -14.10 -1.62
C SER A 352 13.19 -13.10 -2.63
N SER A 353 12.28 -12.35 -3.30
CA SER A 353 12.65 -11.34 -4.30
C SER A 353 13.53 -10.24 -3.71
N PHE A 354 13.27 -9.83 -2.46
CA PHE A 354 14.09 -8.86 -1.75
C PHE A 354 15.50 -9.39 -1.45
N LEU A 355 15.59 -10.62 -0.92
CA LEU A 355 16.87 -11.25 -0.60
C LEU A 355 17.71 -11.60 -1.83
N THR A 356 17.07 -11.79 -2.98
CA THR A 356 17.72 -12.10 -4.26
C THR A 356 17.86 -10.89 -5.18
N LEU A 357 17.82 -9.66 -4.64
CA LEU A 357 18.00 -8.45 -5.46
C LEU A 357 19.40 -8.39 -6.10
N SER A 358 20.43 -8.88 -5.39
CA SER A 358 21.83 -8.86 -5.84
C SER A 358 22.41 -10.25 -6.15
N GLU A 359 21.70 -11.33 -5.79
CA GLU A 359 22.19 -12.71 -5.86
C GLU A 359 21.08 -13.64 -6.38
N SER A 360 21.43 -14.83 -6.87
CA SER A 360 20.41 -15.82 -7.26
C SER A 360 19.75 -16.46 -6.03
N LEU A 361 18.52 -16.97 -6.19
CA LEU A 361 17.82 -17.70 -5.13
C LEU A 361 18.62 -18.92 -4.63
N GLU A 362 19.38 -19.56 -5.50
CA GLU A 362 20.24 -20.70 -5.16
C GLU A 362 21.39 -20.26 -4.24
N GLN A 363 22.02 -19.11 -4.53
CA GLN A 363 23.08 -18.53 -3.70
C GLN A 363 22.55 -18.13 -2.33
N ALA A 364 21.43 -17.41 -2.29
CA ALA A 364 20.79 -17.03 -1.04
C ALA A 364 20.40 -18.27 -0.21
N THR A 365 19.81 -19.29 -0.85
CA THR A 365 19.43 -20.54 -0.15
C THR A 365 20.66 -21.26 0.41
N ALA A 366 21.79 -21.29 -0.34
CA ALA A 366 23.03 -21.88 0.14
C ALA A 366 23.61 -21.13 1.35
N ALA A 367 23.57 -19.79 1.33
CA ALA A 367 24.03 -18.98 2.46
C ALA A 367 23.24 -19.28 3.75
N PHE A 368 21.90 -19.32 3.67
CA PHE A 368 21.05 -19.68 4.81
C PHE A 368 21.30 -21.12 5.29
N ARG A 369 21.55 -22.06 4.37
CA ARG A 369 21.87 -23.45 4.72
C ARG A 369 23.20 -23.54 5.44
N ASP A 370 24.23 -22.86 4.95
CA ASP A 370 25.58 -22.91 5.51
C ASP A 370 25.66 -22.25 6.90
N GLU A 371 24.93 -21.15 7.10
CA GLU A 371 25.00 -20.37 8.34
C GLU A 371 24.03 -20.84 9.43
N TYR A 372 22.79 -21.21 9.04
CA TYR A 372 21.70 -21.48 9.99
C TYR A 372 21.14 -22.90 9.90
N ASP A 373 21.59 -23.71 8.94
CA ASP A 373 21.05 -25.05 8.63
C ASP A 373 19.54 -25.03 8.26
N VAL A 374 19.10 -23.95 7.60
CA VAL A 374 17.71 -23.77 7.14
C VAL A 374 17.64 -23.45 5.66
N SER A 375 16.54 -23.82 5.02
CA SER A 375 16.29 -23.49 3.62
C SER A 375 15.42 -22.24 3.49
N LEU A 376 15.90 -21.24 2.73
CA LEU A 376 15.11 -20.04 2.41
C LEU A 376 13.77 -20.39 1.73
N GLN A 377 13.70 -21.47 0.95
CA GLN A 377 12.47 -21.94 0.32
C GLN A 377 11.40 -22.39 1.32
N HIS A 378 11.82 -22.80 2.52
CA HIS A 378 10.96 -23.29 3.60
C HIS A 378 10.88 -22.34 4.80
N LEU A 379 11.44 -21.13 4.69
CA LEU A 379 11.29 -20.06 5.66
C LEU A 379 10.06 -19.22 5.32
N VAL A 380 8.92 -19.54 5.93
CA VAL A 380 7.63 -18.92 5.65
C VAL A 380 7.45 -17.66 6.50
N PRO A 381 7.30 -16.45 5.91
CA PRO A 381 6.97 -15.25 6.67
C PRO A 381 5.53 -15.34 7.19
N ILE A 382 5.38 -15.46 8.51
CA ILE A 382 4.09 -15.66 9.18
C ILE A 382 3.52 -14.37 9.78
N ALA A 383 4.39 -13.40 10.09
CA ALA A 383 3.99 -12.09 10.55
C ALA A 383 5.02 -11.00 10.25
N GLU A 384 4.53 -9.77 10.07
CA GLU A 384 5.36 -8.58 9.82
C GLU A 384 4.86 -7.38 10.64
N PRO A 385 5.76 -6.54 11.17
CA PRO A 385 5.37 -5.28 11.78
C PRO A 385 5.00 -4.24 10.71
N GLN A 386 3.97 -3.43 10.96
CA GLN A 386 3.43 -2.53 9.92
C GLN A 386 4.42 -1.44 9.44
N ASN A 387 5.34 -1.00 10.30
CA ASN A 387 6.24 0.14 10.03
C ASN A 387 7.72 -0.21 10.22
N ALA A 388 8.04 -1.50 10.24
CA ALA A 388 9.42 -1.97 10.32
C ALA A 388 9.63 -3.06 9.24
N SER A 389 10.81 -3.07 8.63
CA SER A 389 11.16 -4.01 7.58
C SER A 389 11.71 -5.31 8.17
N ASN A 390 10.96 -5.90 9.09
CA ASN A 390 11.36 -7.13 9.80
C ASN A 390 10.27 -8.19 9.61
N ALA A 391 10.55 -9.45 9.93
CA ALA A 391 9.55 -10.52 9.83
C ALA A 391 9.77 -11.61 10.87
N LEU A 392 8.67 -12.27 11.25
CA LEU A 392 8.70 -13.58 11.88
C LEU A 392 8.65 -14.64 10.79
N LEU A 393 9.67 -15.49 10.74
CA LEU A 393 9.82 -16.56 9.75
C LEU A 393 9.66 -17.92 10.45
N LEU A 394 8.78 -18.76 9.94
CA LEU A 394 8.57 -20.14 10.39
C LEU A 394 9.26 -21.10 9.44
N HIS A 395 10.19 -21.91 9.94
CA HIS A 395 10.83 -22.94 9.15
C HIS A 395 10.01 -24.23 9.15
N ILE A 396 9.73 -24.77 7.96
CA ILE A 396 8.84 -25.94 7.80
C ILE A 396 9.47 -27.12 7.07
N GLU A 397 10.75 -27.04 6.70
CA GLU A 397 11.45 -28.19 6.12
C GLU A 397 11.58 -29.30 7.19
N PRO A 398 11.27 -30.57 6.85
CA PRO A 398 11.48 -31.67 7.77
C PRO A 398 12.95 -31.80 8.19
N GLY A 399 13.21 -31.85 9.49
CA GLY A 399 14.56 -31.96 10.05
C GLY A 399 14.63 -31.43 11.48
N ASP A 400 15.84 -31.24 11.98
CA ASP A 400 16.09 -30.79 13.36
C ASP A 400 15.56 -29.36 13.61
N LYS A 401 15.53 -28.52 12.57
CA LYS A 401 14.99 -27.15 12.60
C LYS A 401 13.50 -27.05 12.23
N TYR A 402 12.79 -28.17 12.11
CA TYR A 402 11.36 -28.14 11.79
C TYR A 402 10.56 -27.43 12.88
N GLY A 403 9.80 -26.41 12.50
CA GLY A 403 8.96 -25.61 13.38
C GLY A 403 9.67 -24.52 14.16
N HIS A 404 10.98 -24.36 13.96
CA HIS A 404 11.71 -23.22 14.51
C HIS A 404 11.19 -21.92 13.91
N VAL A 405 11.15 -20.87 14.75
CA VAL A 405 10.74 -19.53 14.36
C VAL A 405 11.88 -18.57 14.57
N TYR A 406 12.07 -17.68 13.59
CA TYR A 406 13.15 -16.73 13.53
C TYR A 406 12.62 -15.31 13.42
N VAL A 407 13.36 -14.35 13.98
CA VAL A 407 13.22 -12.93 13.65
C VAL A 407 14.25 -12.62 12.56
N TRP A 408 13.76 -12.05 11.47
CA TRP A 408 14.57 -11.53 10.38
C TRP A 408 14.50 -10.00 10.35
N ASN A 409 15.63 -9.34 10.08
CA ASN A 409 15.74 -7.87 10.04
C ASN A 409 16.37 -7.43 8.70
N HIS A 410 15.75 -6.45 8.02
CA HIS A 410 16.29 -5.94 6.76
C HIS A 410 17.70 -5.34 6.83
N ASP A 411 18.15 -4.85 8.00
CA ASP A 411 19.46 -4.23 8.17
C ASP A 411 20.58 -5.27 7.98
N GLY A 412 20.29 -6.54 8.28
CA GLY A 412 21.13 -7.70 7.99
C GLY A 412 20.35 -8.66 7.11
N ALA A 413 20.32 -8.42 5.79
CA ALA A 413 19.48 -9.18 4.86
C ALA A 413 19.63 -10.71 4.97
N PHE A 414 20.82 -11.21 5.30
CA PHE A 414 21.08 -12.64 5.47
C PHE A 414 21.10 -13.10 6.93
N GLU A 415 20.73 -12.24 7.90
CA GLU A 415 20.84 -12.52 9.32
C GLU A 415 19.50 -12.94 9.94
N LEU A 416 19.53 -14.02 10.74
CA LEU A 416 18.42 -14.43 11.61
C LEU A 416 18.77 -14.05 13.06
N VAL A 417 18.26 -12.91 13.51
CA VAL A 417 18.73 -12.23 14.73
C VAL A 417 18.20 -12.83 16.04
N TYR A 418 17.15 -13.65 15.97
CA TYR A 418 16.58 -14.34 17.13
C TYR A 418 15.92 -15.65 16.72
N GLU A 419 16.06 -16.70 17.52
CA GLU A 419 15.56 -18.06 17.23
C GLU A 419 14.80 -18.63 18.43
N GLN A 420 13.68 -19.30 18.15
CA GLN A 420 12.94 -20.13 19.11
C GLN A 420 12.53 -21.45 18.48
N GLN A 421 12.44 -22.51 19.30
CA GLN A 421 12.21 -23.89 18.83
C GLN A 421 10.78 -24.17 18.33
N SER A 422 9.83 -23.26 18.59
CA SER A 422 8.44 -23.42 18.18
C SER A 422 7.73 -22.07 18.08
N PHE A 423 6.62 -22.03 17.35
CA PHE A 423 5.76 -20.84 17.29
C PHE A 423 5.24 -20.45 18.66
N LYS A 424 4.81 -21.42 19.47
CA LYS A 424 4.36 -21.17 20.84
C LYS A 424 5.46 -20.55 21.70
N ALA A 425 6.69 -21.06 21.63
CA ALA A 425 7.82 -20.52 22.37
C ALA A 425 8.17 -19.10 21.90
N MET A 426 8.16 -18.85 20.59
CA MET A 426 8.35 -17.50 20.04
C MET A 426 7.31 -16.52 20.54
N MET A 427 6.03 -16.89 20.49
CA MET A 427 4.96 -16.02 20.98
C MET A 427 5.09 -15.74 22.47
N GLN A 428 5.44 -16.75 23.28
CA GLN A 428 5.68 -16.52 24.70
C GLN A 428 6.84 -15.55 24.94
N ALA A 429 7.99 -15.78 24.30
CA ALA A 429 9.16 -14.93 24.41
C ALA A 429 8.87 -13.48 23.96
N LEU A 430 8.12 -13.32 22.86
CA LEU A 430 7.73 -12.01 22.35
C LEU A 430 6.82 -11.25 23.32
N LEU A 431 5.76 -11.90 23.85
CA LEU A 431 4.78 -11.25 24.72
C LEU A 431 5.37 -10.89 26.08
N GLU A 432 6.15 -11.80 26.68
CA GLU A 432 6.90 -11.54 27.91
C GLU A 432 7.98 -10.48 27.69
N GLY A 433 8.66 -10.53 26.54
CA GLY A 433 9.67 -9.56 26.13
C GLY A 433 9.11 -8.15 25.96
N ILE A 434 7.90 -8.00 25.41
CA ILE A 434 7.20 -6.71 25.35
C ILE A 434 6.96 -6.16 26.76
N GLU A 435 6.43 -6.97 27.68
CA GLU A 435 6.11 -6.53 29.05
C GLU A 435 7.36 -6.15 29.86
N THR A 436 8.43 -6.92 29.68
CA THR A 436 9.73 -6.70 30.35
C THR A 436 10.62 -5.70 29.62
N GLN A 437 10.20 -5.24 28.42
CA GLN A 437 10.98 -4.36 27.54
C GLN A 437 12.33 -4.95 27.14
N ASP A 438 12.36 -6.26 26.88
CA ASP A 438 13.53 -6.98 26.38
C ASP A 438 13.95 -6.48 24.99
N ALA A 439 15.26 -6.26 24.80
CA ALA A 439 15.79 -5.70 23.57
C ALA A 439 15.62 -6.61 22.36
N ALA A 440 15.81 -7.92 22.53
CA ALA A 440 15.70 -8.87 21.42
C ALA A 440 14.25 -9.00 20.95
N ALA A 441 13.29 -9.02 21.89
CA ALA A 441 11.87 -9.03 21.55
C ALA A 441 11.41 -7.72 20.87
N LEU A 442 11.93 -6.58 21.31
CA LEU A 442 11.57 -5.27 20.74
C LEU A 442 12.28 -4.97 19.41
N ASP A 443 13.40 -5.63 19.12
CA ASP A 443 14.13 -5.50 17.85
C ASP A 443 13.26 -5.91 16.65
N LEU A 444 12.36 -6.89 16.82
CA LEU A 444 11.34 -7.22 15.81
C LEU A 444 10.56 -5.98 15.34
N PHE A 445 10.34 -5.01 16.22
CA PHE A 445 9.59 -3.78 15.92
C PHE A 445 10.48 -2.59 15.57
N ASN A 446 11.80 -2.77 15.50
CA ASN A 446 12.80 -1.69 15.47
C ASN A 446 12.67 -0.71 16.67
N ILE A 447 12.13 -1.19 17.79
CA ILE A 447 12.01 -0.39 19.02
C ILE A 447 13.26 -0.65 19.86
N ARG A 448 14.09 0.36 20.07
CA ARG A 448 15.26 0.24 20.95
C ARG A 448 14.85 0.50 22.40
N PRO A 449 15.00 -0.47 23.33
CA PRO A 449 14.93 -0.13 24.75
C PRO A 449 16.07 0.84 25.07
N ARG A 450 15.85 1.77 25.99
CA ARG A 450 16.94 2.62 26.48
C ARG A 450 17.64 1.96 27.67
N ASP A 451 18.95 2.19 27.70
CA ASP A 451 19.79 2.12 28.90
C ASP A 451 19.16 2.80 30.12
#